data_AF-A0A182TS15-F1
#
_entry.id   AF-A0A182TS15-F1
#
_cell.length_a   1.000
_cell.length_b   1.000
_cell.length_c   1.000
_cell.angle_alpha   90.00
_cell.angle_beta   90.00
_cell.angle_gamma   90.00
#
_symmetry.space_group_name_H-M   'P 1'
#
loop_
_entity.id
_entity.type
_entity.pdbx_description
1 polymer ?
#
loop_
_entity_poly.entity_id
_entity_poly.type
_entity_poly.pdbx_seq_one_letter_code
_entity_poly.pdbx_strand_id
1 'polypeptide(L)'
;MALVMLPCDLPWWSNVQKKLAQIEESSCLDVVIDVMQKLHELCNVSLDPDEDGKDTSVFDGLRHFVERTMDASERDHFLGHTIKALARHARNLKQYRPPRGLSFSLQQQADSYELSYRLVASLLANAFFSTFPKRTEKTHPTLQDFNFTHFFKGLVE
;
A
#
# COMPACT_ATOMS: atom_id res chain seq x y z
N MET A 1 -3.41 20.71 -14.48
CA MET A 1 -2.97 20.26 -13.14
C MET A 1 -2.70 18.77 -13.24
N ALA A 2 -1.51 18.32 -12.88
CA ALA A 2 -1.20 16.89 -12.88
C ALA A 2 -1.83 16.26 -11.63
N LEU A 3 -2.58 15.17 -11.81
CA LEU A 3 -3.26 14.46 -10.72
C LEU A 3 -2.51 13.20 -10.34
N VAL A 4 -2.46 12.92 -9.05
CA VAL A 4 -1.98 11.65 -8.51
C VAL A 4 -2.94 10.54 -8.93
N MET A 5 -2.40 9.51 -9.58
CA MET A 5 -3.14 8.29 -9.85
C MET A 5 -3.30 7.50 -8.55
N LEU A 6 -4.52 7.45 -8.03
CA LEU A 6 -4.84 6.71 -6.81
C LEU A 6 -5.18 5.24 -7.13
N PRO A 7 -4.93 4.29 -6.22
CA PRO A 7 -5.31 2.89 -6.41
C PRO A 7 -6.79 2.70 -6.77
N CYS A 8 -7.68 3.54 -6.20
CA CYS A 8 -9.11 3.48 -6.45
C CYS A 8 -9.56 3.97 -7.83
N ASP A 9 -8.65 4.55 -8.61
CA ASP A 9 -8.89 5.03 -9.97
C ASP A 9 -8.54 3.97 -11.02
N LEU A 10 -7.94 2.86 -10.61
CA LEU A 10 -7.50 1.77 -11.48
C LEU A 10 -8.64 0.77 -11.75
N PRO A 11 -8.68 0.14 -12.94
CA PRO A 11 -9.77 -0.75 -13.31
C PRO A 11 -9.85 -2.01 -12.43
N TRP A 12 -8.75 -2.43 -11.82
CA TRP A 12 -8.69 -3.58 -10.91
C TRP A 12 -9.00 -3.25 -9.45
N TRP A 13 -9.46 -2.03 -9.13
CA TRP A 13 -9.76 -1.65 -7.74
C TRP A 13 -10.74 -2.58 -7.04
N SER A 14 -11.75 -3.11 -7.75
CA SER A 14 -12.69 -4.08 -7.18
C SER A 14 -12.01 -5.36 -6.70
N ASN A 15 -10.96 -5.82 -7.39
CA ASN A 15 -10.16 -6.96 -6.99
C ASN A 15 -9.28 -6.64 -5.78
N VAL A 16 -8.72 -5.42 -5.73
CA VAL A 16 -7.98 -4.91 -4.56
C VAL A 16 -8.88 -4.89 -3.33
N GLN A 17 -10.11 -4.37 -3.44
CA GLN A 17 -11.07 -4.35 -2.34
C GLN A 17 -11.42 -5.75 -1.82
N LYS A 18 -11.58 -6.74 -2.71
CA LYS A 18 -11.83 -8.14 -2.31
C LYS A 18 -10.67 -8.73 -1.52
N LYS A 19 -9.42 -8.49 -1.96
CA LYS A 19 -8.22 -8.97 -1.26
C LYS A 19 -8.04 -8.27 0.09
N LEU A 20 -8.28 -6.96 0.17
CA LEU A 20 -8.26 -6.24 1.44
C LEU A 20 -9.38 -6.73 2.39
N ALA A 21 -10.54 -7.11 1.88
CA ALA A 21 -11.59 -7.73 2.69
C ALA A 21 -11.14 -9.09 3.27
N GLN A 22 -10.45 -9.89 2.47
CA GLN A 22 -9.86 -11.15 2.92
C GLN A 22 -8.82 -10.94 4.05
N ILE A 23 -8.00 -9.89 3.95
CA ILE A 23 -7.06 -9.51 5.03
C ILE A 23 -7.83 -9.10 6.29
N GLU A 24 -8.87 -8.27 6.15
CA GLU A 24 -9.70 -7.82 7.27
C GLU A 24 -10.38 -8.97 8.02
N GLU A 25 -10.75 -10.04 7.32
CA GLU A 25 -11.38 -11.23 7.91
C GLU A 25 -10.36 -12.23 8.49
N SER A 26 -9.10 -12.17 8.05
CA SER A 26 -8.05 -13.09 8.49
C SER A 26 -7.49 -12.74 9.87
N SER A 27 -7.15 -13.77 10.64
CA SER A 27 -6.29 -13.68 11.83
C SER A 27 -5.01 -14.50 11.68
N CYS A 28 -4.77 -15.08 10.49
CA CYS A 28 -3.61 -15.90 10.20
C CYS A 28 -2.57 -15.09 9.43
N LEU A 29 -1.35 -15.00 9.97
CA LEU A 29 -0.25 -14.25 9.35
C LEU A 29 0.09 -14.76 7.95
N ASP A 30 0.13 -16.07 7.73
CA ASP A 30 0.43 -16.65 6.42
C ASP A 30 -0.56 -16.22 5.35
N VAL A 31 -1.85 -16.20 5.70
CA VAL A 31 -2.91 -15.71 4.80
C VAL A 31 -2.75 -14.22 4.54
N VAL A 32 -2.43 -13.43 5.57
CA VAL A 32 -2.19 -11.98 5.39
C VAL A 32 -1.03 -11.74 4.42
N ILE A 33 0.11 -12.38 4.64
CA ILE A 33 1.31 -12.21 3.79
C ILE A 33 1.06 -12.70 2.36
N ASP A 34 0.43 -13.85 2.17
CA ASP A 34 0.08 -14.37 0.84
C ASP A 34 -0.87 -13.41 0.08
N VAL A 35 -1.87 -12.86 0.76
CA VAL A 35 -2.79 -11.90 0.14
C VAL A 35 -2.10 -10.57 -0.15
N MET A 36 -1.19 -10.10 0.71
CA MET A 36 -0.35 -8.92 0.45
C MET A 36 0.55 -9.12 -0.75
N GLN A 37 1.17 -10.29 -0.90
CA GLN A 37 1.98 -10.63 -2.08
C GLN A 37 1.14 -10.60 -3.35
N LYS A 38 -0.06 -11.18 -3.32
CA LYS A 38 -1.00 -11.14 -4.46
C LYS A 38 -1.50 -9.72 -4.77
N LEU A 39 -1.62 -8.85 -3.77
CA LEU A 39 -1.94 -7.43 -3.96
C LEU A 39 -0.80 -6.69 -4.65
N HIS A 40 0.41 -6.90 -4.16
CA HIS A 40 1.63 -6.35 -4.74
C HIS A 40 1.77 -6.79 -6.21
N GLU A 41 1.66 -8.08 -6.53
CA GLU A 41 1.73 -8.56 -7.92
C GLU A 41 0.65 -7.97 -8.82
N LEU A 42 -0.55 -7.72 -8.30
CA LEU A 42 -1.65 -7.13 -9.06
C LEU A 42 -1.41 -5.64 -9.37
N CYS A 43 -0.82 -4.90 -8.43
CA CYS A 43 -0.72 -3.43 -8.51
C CYS A 43 0.65 -2.95 -8.99
N ASN A 44 1.71 -3.72 -8.72
CA ASN A 44 3.10 -3.46 -9.06
C ASN A 44 3.40 -3.89 -10.51
N VAL A 45 2.56 -3.44 -11.45
CA VAL A 45 2.78 -3.68 -12.88
C VAL A 45 3.85 -2.70 -13.34
N SER A 46 5.06 -3.19 -13.59
CA SER A 46 6.07 -2.43 -14.31
C SER A 46 5.68 -2.38 -15.79
N LEU A 47 5.80 -1.20 -16.40
CA LEU A 47 5.70 -1.04 -17.85
C LEU A 47 7.05 -1.32 -18.55
N ASP A 48 8.07 -1.64 -17.77
CA ASP A 48 9.43 -1.88 -18.26
C ASP A 48 9.59 -3.37 -18.66
N PRO A 49 9.78 -3.68 -19.95
CA PRO A 49 9.92 -5.05 -20.43
C PRO A 49 11.18 -5.76 -19.91
N ASP A 50 12.14 -5.02 -19.35
CA ASP A 50 13.37 -5.56 -18.77
C ASP A 50 13.25 -5.85 -17.25
N GLU A 51 12.18 -5.39 -16.58
CA GLU A 51 11.90 -5.72 -15.17
C GLU A 51 11.15 -7.05 -15.07
N ASP A 52 11.85 -8.14 -15.41
CA ASP A 52 11.35 -9.50 -15.21
C ASP A 52 11.79 -10.03 -13.85
N GLY A 53 10.93 -9.86 -12.85
CA GLY A 53 11.13 -10.47 -11.54
C GLY A 53 9.94 -10.25 -10.61
N LYS A 54 9.16 -11.30 -10.38
CA LYS A 54 8.24 -11.34 -9.24
C LYS A 54 9.08 -11.47 -7.98
N ASP A 55 9.34 -10.35 -7.31
CA ASP A 55 9.95 -10.38 -5.98
C ASP A 55 8.93 -10.94 -4.99
N THR A 56 9.09 -12.20 -4.61
CA THR A 56 8.26 -12.90 -3.62
C THR A 56 8.73 -12.65 -2.18
N SER A 57 9.86 -11.97 -2.00
CA SER A 57 10.49 -11.73 -0.69
C SER A 57 10.16 -10.35 -0.10
N VAL A 58 9.36 -9.53 -0.80
CA VAL A 58 9.05 -8.14 -0.41
C VAL A 58 8.54 -8.03 1.02
N PHE A 59 7.76 -9.00 1.48
CA PHE A 59 7.13 -8.99 2.81
C PHE A 59 7.83 -9.90 3.84
N ASP A 60 8.98 -10.49 3.52
CA ASP A 60 9.69 -11.39 4.43
C ASP A 60 10.14 -10.69 5.71
N GLY A 61 10.55 -9.42 5.63
CA GLY A 61 10.90 -8.67 6.84
C GLY A 61 9.69 -8.33 7.71
N LEU A 62 8.50 -8.11 7.13
CA LEU A 62 7.27 -7.97 7.93
C LEU A 62 6.95 -9.29 8.65
N ARG A 63 7.06 -10.41 7.94
CA ARG A 63 6.90 -11.75 8.53
C ARG A 63 7.88 -11.94 9.69
N HIS A 64 9.16 -11.65 9.45
CA HIS A 64 10.21 -11.75 10.47
C HIS A 64 9.85 -10.94 11.71
N PHE A 65 9.49 -9.67 11.53
CA PHE A 65 9.15 -8.78 12.64
C PHE A 65 7.97 -9.29 13.48
N VAL A 66 6.90 -9.78 12.83
CA VAL A 66 5.72 -10.29 13.54
C VAL A 66 6.00 -11.63 14.25
N GLU A 67 6.83 -12.48 13.68
CA GLU A 67 7.13 -13.81 14.25
C GLU A 67 8.25 -13.78 15.29
N ARG A 68 9.24 -12.89 15.14
CA ARG A 68 10.50 -12.91 15.90
C ARG A 68 10.69 -11.74 16.83
N THR A 69 10.12 -10.58 16.50
CA THR A 69 10.32 -9.34 17.28
C THR A 69 9.12 -9.06 18.18
N MET A 70 7.89 -9.19 17.66
CA MET A 70 6.68 -8.99 18.44
C MET A 70 6.49 -10.09 19.50
N ASP A 71 6.07 -9.69 20.69
CA ASP A 71 5.59 -10.64 21.69
C ASP A 71 4.21 -11.23 21.31
N ALA A 72 3.72 -12.18 22.11
CA ALA A 72 2.44 -12.84 21.84
C ALA A 72 1.24 -11.88 21.88
N SER A 73 1.22 -10.94 22.82
CA SER A 73 0.12 -9.96 22.95
C SER A 73 0.14 -8.96 21.80
N GLU A 74 1.32 -8.50 21.41
CA GLU A 74 1.51 -7.59 20.29
C GLU A 74 1.08 -8.23 18.97
N ARG A 75 1.49 -9.49 18.75
CA ARG A 75 1.09 -10.26 17.55
C ARG A 75 -0.41 -10.47 17.49
N ASP A 76 -1.04 -10.86 18.62
CA ASP A 76 -2.49 -11.03 18.69
C ASP A 76 -3.22 -9.71 18.46
N HIS A 77 -2.71 -8.60 18.98
CA HIS A 77 -3.27 -7.27 18.73
C HIS A 77 -3.09 -6.85 17.26
N PHE A 78 -1.91 -7.09 16.68
CA PHE A 78 -1.60 -6.75 15.31
C PHE A 78 -2.53 -7.47 14.33
N LEU A 79 -2.66 -8.79 14.45
CA LEU A 79 -3.50 -9.63 13.59
C LEU A 79 -5.00 -9.47 13.91
N GLY A 80 -5.35 -9.24 15.17
CA GLY A 80 -6.73 -9.10 15.62
C GLY A 80 -7.33 -7.71 15.36
N HIS A 81 -6.51 -6.66 15.29
CA HIS A 81 -6.98 -5.28 15.23
C HIS A 81 -6.22 -4.43 14.21
N THR A 82 -4.90 -4.28 14.35
CA THR A 82 -4.12 -3.29 13.60
C THR A 82 -4.20 -3.52 12.09
N ILE A 83 -3.92 -4.74 11.63
CA ILE A 83 -3.92 -5.06 10.19
C ILE A 83 -5.32 -4.95 9.58
N LYS A 84 -6.36 -5.27 10.37
CA LYS A 84 -7.77 -5.17 9.96
C LYS A 84 -8.20 -3.71 9.82
N ALA A 85 -7.79 -2.86 10.77
CA ALA A 85 -8.03 -1.43 10.70
C ALA A 85 -7.32 -0.80 9.49
N LEU A 86 -6.07 -1.18 9.23
CA LEU A 86 -5.35 -0.77 8.01
C LEU A 86 -6.12 -1.20 6.76
N ALA A 87 -6.52 -2.47 6.66
CA ALA A 87 -7.26 -2.97 5.50
C ALA A 87 -8.56 -2.18 5.26
N ARG A 88 -9.31 -1.88 6.33
CA ARG A 88 -10.52 -1.05 6.26
C ARG A 88 -10.23 0.36 5.77
N HIS A 89 -9.19 1.01 6.30
CA HIS A 89 -8.78 2.33 5.82
C HIS A 89 -8.40 2.28 4.34
N ALA A 90 -7.65 1.28 3.90
CA ALA A 90 -7.26 1.14 2.51
C ALA A 90 -8.49 0.99 1.60
N ARG A 91 -9.45 0.11 1.95
CA ARG A 91 -10.69 -0.13 1.19
C ARG A 91 -11.55 1.11 1.01
N ASN A 92 -11.56 2.00 2.00
CA ASN A 92 -12.39 3.20 2.01
C ASN A 92 -11.77 4.39 1.26
N LEU A 93 -10.60 4.23 0.63
CA LEU A 93 -9.93 5.32 -0.11
C LEU A 93 -10.87 6.04 -1.09
N LYS A 94 -11.68 5.30 -1.84
CA LYS A 94 -12.64 5.87 -2.80
C LYS A 94 -13.67 6.80 -2.15
N GLN A 95 -14.05 6.54 -0.90
CA GLN A 95 -15.00 7.36 -0.14
C GLN A 95 -14.38 8.71 0.27
N TYR A 96 -13.07 8.74 0.51
CA TYR A 96 -12.37 9.94 1.01
C TYR A 96 -11.58 10.68 -0.07
N ARG A 97 -11.56 10.15 -1.30
CA ARG A 97 -10.93 10.79 -2.45
C ARG A 97 -11.55 12.18 -2.69
N PRO A 98 -10.73 13.24 -2.88
CA PRO A 98 -11.25 14.55 -3.24
C PRO A 98 -12.02 14.50 -4.58
N PRO A 99 -13.18 15.17 -4.72
CA PRO A 99 -14.00 15.11 -5.95
C PRO A 99 -13.25 15.54 -7.22
N ARG A 100 -12.27 16.45 -7.09
CA ARG A 100 -11.43 16.94 -8.20
C ARG A 100 -10.12 16.16 -8.37
N GLY A 101 -9.95 15.06 -7.64
CA GLY A 101 -8.69 14.33 -7.55
C GLY A 101 -7.68 14.99 -6.61
N LEU A 102 -6.59 14.26 -6.35
CA LEU A 102 -5.44 14.75 -5.58
C LEU A 102 -4.40 15.30 -6.56
N SER A 103 -3.94 16.52 -6.37
CA SER A 103 -2.98 17.16 -7.27
C SER A 103 -1.56 16.96 -6.78
N PHE A 104 -0.61 16.90 -7.71
CA PHE A 104 0.80 16.94 -7.37
C PHE A 104 1.19 18.34 -6.87
N SER A 105 2.05 18.39 -5.86
CA SER A 105 2.79 19.61 -5.54
C SER A 105 3.91 19.77 -6.56
N LEU A 106 3.88 20.86 -7.33
CA LEU A 106 4.86 21.10 -8.40
C LEU A 106 5.93 22.09 -7.94
N GLN A 107 7.17 21.85 -8.38
CA GLN A 107 8.29 22.75 -8.08
C GLN A 107 7.98 24.15 -8.62
N GLN A 108 8.34 25.19 -7.85
CA GLN A 108 8.11 26.61 -8.17
C GLN A 108 6.62 27.03 -8.22
N GLN A 109 5.69 26.19 -7.78
CA GLN A 109 4.29 26.56 -7.58
C GLN A 109 4.01 26.71 -6.08
N ALA A 110 3.64 27.92 -5.67
CA ALA A 110 3.23 28.20 -4.29
C ALA A 110 1.78 27.78 -4.11
N ASP A 111 1.58 26.58 -3.57
CA ASP A 111 0.26 26.02 -3.26
C ASP A 111 0.19 25.56 -1.80
N SER A 112 -1.02 25.50 -1.26
CA SER A 112 -1.32 24.88 0.03
C SER A 112 -2.44 23.86 -0.13
N TYR A 113 -2.32 22.73 0.55
CA TYR A 113 -3.31 21.67 0.56
C TYR A 113 -3.63 21.25 1.99
N GLU A 114 -4.92 21.24 2.30
CA GLU A 114 -5.44 20.68 3.54
C GLU A 114 -6.06 19.31 3.25
N LEU A 115 -5.51 18.27 3.87
CA LEU A 115 -5.98 16.90 3.69
C LEU A 115 -6.64 16.41 4.97
N SER A 116 -7.83 15.82 4.84
CA SER A 116 -8.50 15.22 5.99
C SER A 116 -7.69 14.04 6.54
N TYR A 117 -7.73 13.84 7.86
CA TYR A 117 -7.10 12.70 8.52
C TYR A 117 -7.51 11.36 7.90
N ARG A 118 -8.79 11.20 7.54
CA ARG A 118 -9.31 9.97 6.93
C ARG A 118 -8.68 9.69 5.57
N LEU A 119 -8.49 10.71 4.75
CA LEU A 119 -7.80 10.57 3.47
C LEU A 119 -6.35 10.16 3.69
N VAL A 120 -5.62 10.85 4.57
CA VAL A 120 -4.21 10.54 4.86
C VAL A 120 -4.06 9.11 5.39
N ALA A 121 -4.89 8.69 6.34
CA ALA A 121 -4.91 7.32 6.86
C ALA A 121 -5.16 6.29 5.76
N SER A 122 -6.12 6.54 4.86
CA SER A 122 -6.37 5.67 3.71
C SER A 122 -5.21 5.63 2.71
N LEU A 123 -4.53 6.75 2.46
CA LEU A 123 -3.35 6.78 1.59
C LEU A 123 -2.20 5.96 2.18
N LEU A 124 -1.88 6.16 3.45
CA LEU A 124 -0.82 5.40 4.14
C LEU A 124 -1.15 3.91 4.24
N ALA A 125 -2.41 3.54 4.49
CA ALA A 125 -2.81 2.14 4.48
C ALA A 125 -2.65 1.50 3.09
N ASN A 126 -2.98 2.23 2.01
CA ASN A 126 -2.76 1.75 0.65
C ASN A 126 -1.25 1.60 0.31
N ALA A 127 -0.40 2.48 0.85
CA ALA A 127 1.05 2.38 0.73
C ALA A 127 1.62 1.16 1.49
N PHE A 128 1.09 0.89 2.69
CA PHE A 128 1.44 -0.30 3.48
C PHE A 128 1.15 -1.60 2.72
N PHE A 129 0.00 -1.69 2.04
CA PHE A 129 -0.37 -2.86 1.22
C PHE A 129 0.21 -2.83 -0.20
N SER A 130 1.11 -1.90 -0.51
CA SER A 130 1.76 -1.74 -1.81
C SER A 130 0.79 -1.69 -3.00
N THR A 131 -0.32 -0.95 -2.84
CA THR A 131 -1.40 -0.89 -3.85
C THR A 131 -1.25 0.26 -4.84
N PHE A 132 -0.33 1.21 -4.60
CA PHE A 132 -0.04 2.23 -5.60
C PHE A 132 0.69 1.62 -6.79
N PRO A 133 0.39 2.06 -8.03
CA PRO A 133 1.19 1.70 -9.19
C PRO A 133 2.67 2.00 -8.95
N LYS A 134 3.55 1.09 -9.40
CA LYS A 134 4.98 1.28 -9.30
C LYS A 134 5.38 2.57 -10.01
N ARG A 135 6.16 3.40 -9.32
CA ARG A 135 6.85 4.55 -9.92
C ARG A 135 8.29 4.14 -10.14
N THR A 136 8.75 4.28 -11.37
CA THR A 136 10.13 3.97 -11.78
C THR A 136 10.77 5.24 -12.31
N GLU A 137 12.11 5.30 -12.33
CA GLU A 137 12.81 6.43 -12.94
C GLU A 137 12.39 6.65 -14.41
N LYS A 138 12.03 5.57 -15.12
CA LYS A 138 11.52 5.63 -16.49
C LYS A 138 10.10 6.21 -16.58
N THR A 139 9.20 5.87 -15.65
CA THR A 139 7.79 6.29 -15.72
C THR A 139 7.53 7.62 -15.01
N HIS A 140 8.27 7.91 -13.93
CA HIS A 140 8.09 9.06 -13.06
C HIS A 140 9.45 9.49 -12.44
N PRO A 141 10.39 10.03 -13.25
CA PRO A 141 11.79 10.28 -12.86
C PRO A 141 11.97 11.20 -11.66
N THR A 142 10.99 12.04 -11.38
CA THR A 142 11.04 13.05 -10.32
C THR A 142 10.23 12.66 -9.08
N LEU A 143 9.57 11.49 -9.08
CA LEU A 143 8.73 11.03 -7.98
C LEU A 143 9.33 9.80 -7.32
N GLN A 144 9.41 9.83 -6.00
CA GLN A 144 9.80 8.67 -5.20
C GLN A 144 8.68 7.61 -5.18
N ASP A 145 9.06 6.36 -4.89
CA ASP A 145 8.09 5.31 -4.56
C ASP A 145 7.39 5.68 -3.25
N PHE A 146 6.07 5.52 -3.24
CA PHE A 146 5.24 5.80 -2.08
C PHE A 146 4.90 4.53 -1.30
N ASN A 147 5.02 3.35 -1.93
CA ASN A 147 4.73 2.08 -1.29
C ASN A 147 5.82 1.71 -0.26
N PHE A 148 5.47 0.84 0.68
CA PHE A 148 6.35 0.43 1.78
C PHE A 148 7.24 -0.78 1.42
N THR A 149 7.40 -1.08 0.13
CA THR A 149 8.17 -2.23 -0.38
C THR A 149 9.60 -2.27 0.17
N HIS A 150 10.29 -1.12 0.23
CA HIS A 150 11.63 -1.02 0.82
C HIS A 150 11.62 -1.02 2.34
N PHE A 151 10.56 -0.48 2.95
CA PHE A 151 10.42 -0.43 4.41
C PHE A 151 10.41 -1.83 5.02
N PHE A 152 9.63 -2.77 4.45
CA PHE A 152 9.55 -4.12 4.98
C PHE A 152 10.88 -4.88 4.88
N LYS A 153 11.68 -4.64 3.83
CA LYS A 153 13.02 -5.24 3.70
C LYS A 153 13.99 -4.79 4.79
N GLY A 154 13.75 -3.65 5.43
CA GLY A 154 14.56 -3.15 6.55
C GLY A 154 14.19 -3.76 7.91
N LEU A 155 13.15 -4.59 8.00
CA LEU A 155 12.66 -5.14 9.28
C LEU A 155 13.31 -6.47 9.68
N VAL A 156 14.43 -6.84 9.05
CA VAL A 156 15.14 -8.12 9.26
C VAL A 156 16.36 -7.99 10.19
N GLU A 157 16.56 -6.83 10.83
CA GLU A 157 17.64 -6.59 11.80
C GLU A 157 17.27 -6.94 13.24
#